data_AF-A0A8S8Y6L0-F1
#
_entry.id   AF-A0A8S8Y6L0-F1
#
_cell.length_a   1.000
_cell.length_b   1.000
_cell.length_c   1.000
_cell.angle_alpha   90.00
_cell.angle_beta   90.00
_cell.angle_gamma   90.00
#
_symmetry.space_group_name_H-M   'P 1'
#
loop_
_entity.id
_entity.type
_entity.pdbx_description
1 polymer ?
#
loop_
_entity_poly.entity_id
_entity_poly.type
_entity_poly.pdbx_seq_one_letter_code
_entity_poly.pdbx_strand_id
1 'polypeptide(L)'
;MCIMMYISTVSFYPPKKLEFMANPAIKNNLWWFLPVVAGVIITALVSVNGVVGTVGGVHYVECPAGSEGQDAYILSYKESEPITGTCGGADDTDYVPNSFFIPASSSIGKLLLVTPVFSATIAMLFMRAGWKRFKDDPDRQNEAMEARSLFLGFAGKAFIKGTMVFCIVAMVVRFGDFNLADVTSIINTEGEGVVFLYLLLFYGFLYSILLTGVLEGFMFTYAILKNEILGIDEQLRRTFSAALFATGGGIALLVTSEVIEGFVPGGGLAAGLIVGAPLVVLRKPIFNAIQNFSSVLMPEAFTASEKSYLEAYEIAMEDRIITAEERKFLHLQAKTLGLDESQVADLEAWYDKQLVDEEE
;
A
#
# COMPACT_ATOMS: atom_id res chain seq x y z
N MET A 1 -10.86 -8.23 -6.62
CA MET A 1 -10.75 -8.09 -5.15
C MET A 1 -10.67 -6.64 -4.67
N CYS A 2 -9.70 -5.82 -5.12
CA CYS A 2 -9.51 -4.45 -4.62
C CYS A 2 -10.75 -3.54 -4.76
N ILE A 3 -11.50 -3.69 -5.85
CA ILE A 3 -12.73 -2.93 -6.15
C ILE A 3 -13.78 -3.07 -5.02
N MET A 4 -13.98 -4.30 -4.55
CA MET A 4 -14.97 -4.60 -3.51
C MET A 4 -14.48 -4.20 -2.11
N MET A 5 -13.17 -4.30 -1.84
CA MET A 5 -12.57 -3.79 -0.60
C MET A 5 -12.75 -2.28 -0.44
N TYR A 6 -12.63 -1.49 -1.51
CA TYR A 6 -12.82 -0.04 -1.38
C TYR A 6 -14.24 0.33 -1.00
N ILE A 7 -15.22 -0.39 -1.52
CA ILE A 7 -16.63 -0.21 -1.15
C ILE A 7 -16.90 -0.73 0.27
N SER A 8 -16.13 -1.70 0.75
CA SER A 8 -16.28 -2.24 2.11
C SER A 8 -15.90 -1.23 3.20
N THR A 9 -15.01 -0.28 2.91
CA THR A 9 -14.67 0.79 3.88
C THR A 9 -15.89 1.61 4.32
N VAL A 10 -16.93 1.66 3.48
CA VAL A 10 -18.20 2.34 3.75
C VAL A 10 -18.99 1.70 4.89
N SER A 11 -18.83 0.40 5.17
CA SER A 11 -19.50 -0.23 6.32
C SER A 11 -18.91 0.22 7.66
N PHE A 12 -17.68 0.72 7.66
CA PHE A 12 -17.01 1.24 8.85
C PHE A 12 -17.35 2.72 9.08
N TYR A 13 -17.50 3.50 8.00
CA TYR A 13 -17.84 4.92 8.06
C TYR A 13 -19.08 5.24 7.20
N PRO A 14 -20.28 4.78 7.63
CA PRO A 14 -21.47 4.81 6.81
C PRO A 14 -22.03 6.22 6.62
N PRO A 15 -22.16 6.72 5.37
CA PRO A 15 -22.91 7.94 5.10
C PRO A 15 -24.40 7.74 5.39
N LYS A 16 -25.14 8.83 5.61
CA LYS A 16 -26.55 8.80 6.05
C LYS A 16 -27.48 7.90 5.20
N LYS A 17 -27.19 7.73 3.90
CA LYS A 17 -27.99 6.88 2.98
C LYS A 17 -27.63 5.39 3.03
N LEU A 18 -26.49 5.02 3.62
CA LEU A 18 -25.96 3.65 3.67
C LEU A 18 -25.81 3.15 5.11
N GLU A 19 -26.62 3.67 6.03
CA GLU A 19 -26.59 3.33 7.45
C GLU A 19 -26.88 1.84 7.71
N PHE A 20 -27.61 1.18 6.79
CA PHE A 20 -27.83 -0.26 6.86
C PHE A 20 -26.52 -1.07 6.79
N MET A 21 -25.47 -0.55 6.12
CA MET A 21 -24.16 -1.23 6.03
C MET A 21 -23.42 -1.25 7.37
N ALA A 22 -23.84 -0.43 8.34
CA ALA A 22 -23.32 -0.45 9.71
C ALA A 22 -23.78 -1.67 10.52
N ASN A 23 -24.76 -2.42 10.01
CA ASN A 23 -25.32 -3.57 10.73
C ASN A 23 -24.20 -4.61 11.02
N PRO A 24 -24.04 -5.06 12.28
CA PRO A 24 -22.99 -6.01 12.66
C PRO A 24 -23.03 -7.32 11.86
N ALA A 25 -24.22 -7.78 11.44
CA ALA A 25 -24.35 -8.97 10.60
C ALA A 25 -23.72 -8.81 9.20
N ILE A 26 -23.72 -7.59 8.67
CA ILE A 26 -23.10 -7.26 7.37
C ILE A 26 -21.62 -7.00 7.57
N LYS A 27 -21.27 -6.15 8.55
CA LYS A 27 -19.88 -5.74 8.85
C LYS A 27 -18.99 -6.94 9.18
N ASN A 28 -19.44 -7.88 10.02
CA ASN A 28 -18.63 -9.03 10.42
C ASN A 28 -18.47 -10.10 9.33
N ASN A 29 -19.40 -10.16 8.37
CA ASN A 29 -19.35 -11.14 7.29
C ASN A 29 -18.65 -10.60 6.03
N LEU A 30 -18.38 -9.29 5.96
CA LEU A 30 -17.86 -8.63 4.78
C LEU A 30 -16.48 -9.16 4.36
N TRP A 31 -15.64 -9.54 5.33
CA TRP A 31 -14.28 -10.01 5.09
C TRP A 31 -14.21 -11.34 4.31
N TRP A 32 -15.17 -12.26 4.51
CA TRP A 32 -15.22 -13.54 3.80
C TRP A 32 -16.14 -13.48 2.57
N PHE A 33 -17.22 -12.70 2.66
CA PHE A 33 -18.20 -12.57 1.58
C PHE A 33 -17.59 -11.94 0.33
N LEU A 34 -16.80 -10.87 0.45
CA LEU A 34 -16.22 -10.18 -0.71
C LEU A 34 -15.23 -11.05 -1.49
N PRO A 35 -14.29 -11.79 -0.86
CA PRO A 35 -13.49 -12.80 -1.54
C PRO A 35 -14.30 -13.84 -2.29
N VAL A 36 -15.36 -14.37 -1.66
CA VAL A 36 -16.20 -15.41 -2.26
C VAL A 36 -16.92 -14.86 -3.50
N VAL A 37 -17.57 -13.70 -3.40
CA VAL A 37 -18.24 -13.09 -4.55
C VAL A 37 -17.25 -12.78 -5.67
N ALA A 38 -16.06 -12.26 -5.34
CA ALA A 38 -15.02 -12.04 -6.35
C ALA A 38 -14.57 -13.34 -7.02
N GLY A 39 -14.39 -14.42 -6.26
CA GLY A 39 -14.06 -15.74 -6.77
C GLY A 39 -15.13 -16.30 -7.69
N VAL A 40 -16.42 -16.14 -7.33
CA VAL A 40 -17.56 -16.54 -8.16
C VAL A 40 -17.59 -15.75 -9.47
N ILE A 41 -17.36 -14.43 -9.43
CA ILE A 41 -17.34 -13.61 -10.66
C ILE A 41 -16.17 -14.01 -11.57
N ILE A 42 -14.98 -14.20 -11.02
CA ILE A 42 -13.80 -14.58 -11.81
C ILE A 42 -14.00 -15.98 -12.41
N THR A 43 -14.48 -16.95 -11.62
CA THR A 43 -14.74 -18.31 -12.11
C THR A 43 -15.84 -18.33 -13.17
N ALA A 44 -16.89 -17.53 -13.02
CA ALA A 44 -17.90 -17.36 -14.04
C ALA A 44 -17.31 -16.77 -15.35
N LEU A 45 -16.50 -15.71 -15.25
CA LEU A 45 -15.84 -15.10 -16.42
C LEU A 45 -14.92 -16.09 -17.14
N VAL A 46 -14.11 -16.84 -16.38
CA VAL A 46 -13.20 -17.86 -16.91
C VAL A 46 -13.98 -19.03 -17.52
N SER A 47 -15.12 -19.42 -16.94
CA SER A 47 -15.93 -20.52 -17.48
C SER A 47 -16.55 -20.20 -18.85
N VAL A 48 -16.81 -18.92 -19.13
CA VAL A 48 -17.42 -18.46 -20.39
C VAL A 48 -16.36 -18.13 -21.44
N ASN A 49 -15.26 -17.47 -21.04
CA ASN A 49 -14.29 -16.90 -21.98
C ASN A 49 -12.94 -17.64 -21.99
N GLY A 50 -12.76 -18.67 -21.15
CA GLY A 50 -11.45 -19.27 -20.90
C GLY A 50 -10.51 -18.33 -20.13
N VAL A 51 -9.32 -18.83 -19.79
CA VAL A 51 -8.30 -18.04 -19.07
C VAL A 51 -7.74 -16.93 -19.96
N VAL A 52 -7.42 -17.25 -21.22
CA VAL A 52 -6.87 -16.30 -22.19
C VAL A 52 -7.87 -15.20 -22.53
N GLY A 53 -9.15 -15.52 -22.74
CA GLY A 53 -10.18 -14.52 -23.01
C GLY A 53 -10.48 -13.63 -21.79
N THR A 54 -10.31 -14.13 -20.57
CA THR A 54 -10.62 -13.36 -19.34
C THR A 54 -9.48 -12.48 -18.86
N VAL A 55 -8.24 -12.99 -18.85
CA VAL A 55 -7.07 -12.31 -18.27
C VAL A 55 -6.10 -11.88 -19.37
N GLY A 56 -5.90 -12.72 -20.37
CA GLY A 56 -4.92 -12.55 -21.43
C GLY A 56 -3.96 -13.73 -21.53
N GLY A 57 -3.22 -13.80 -22.64
CA GLY A 57 -2.21 -14.82 -22.91
C GLY A 57 -0.81 -14.41 -22.43
N VAL A 58 0.14 -15.33 -22.57
CA VAL A 58 1.56 -15.03 -22.40
C VAL A 58 2.34 -15.67 -23.52
N HIS A 59 3.33 -14.95 -24.03
CA HIS A 59 4.28 -15.42 -25.01
C HIS A 59 5.68 -15.39 -24.40
N TYR A 60 6.39 -16.50 -24.50
CA TYR A 60 7.81 -16.57 -24.21
C TYR A 60 8.54 -16.42 -25.55
N VAL A 61 9.40 -15.41 -25.63
CA VAL A 61 10.21 -15.11 -26.80
C VAL A 61 11.67 -15.39 -26.44
N GLU A 62 12.34 -16.18 -27.27
CA GLU A 62 13.74 -16.54 -27.11
C GLU A 62 14.51 -16.32 -28.42
N CYS A 63 15.64 -15.63 -28.29
CA CYS A 63 16.62 -15.42 -29.34
C CYS A 63 17.96 -16.02 -28.90
N PRO A 64 18.30 -17.24 -29.36
CA PRO A 64 19.55 -17.89 -29.01
C PRO A 64 20.75 -17.24 -29.71
N ALA A 65 21.96 -17.42 -29.17
CA ALA A 65 23.18 -16.88 -29.77
C ALA A 65 23.35 -17.35 -31.23
N GLY A 66 23.63 -16.43 -32.16
CA GLY A 66 23.77 -16.74 -33.59
C GLY A 66 22.45 -16.70 -34.38
N SER A 67 21.35 -16.25 -33.77
CA SER A 67 20.05 -16.08 -34.45
C SER A 67 19.81 -14.66 -34.96
N GLU A 68 20.86 -13.84 -35.15
CA GLU A 68 20.72 -12.44 -35.55
C GLU A 68 20.01 -12.33 -36.91
N GLY A 69 18.95 -11.52 -36.96
CA GLY A 69 18.12 -11.36 -38.16
C GLY A 69 17.26 -12.57 -38.54
N GLN A 70 17.21 -13.62 -37.70
CA GLN A 70 16.32 -14.77 -37.87
C GLN A 70 15.00 -14.61 -37.11
N ASP A 71 14.02 -15.45 -37.44
CA ASP A 71 12.74 -15.51 -36.72
C ASP A 71 12.96 -15.94 -35.27
N ALA A 72 12.34 -15.22 -34.34
CA ALA A 72 12.43 -15.53 -32.91
C ALA A 72 11.68 -16.82 -32.56
N TYR A 73 12.21 -17.58 -31.60
CA TYR A 73 11.50 -18.74 -31.08
C TYR A 73 10.40 -18.26 -30.11
N ILE A 74 9.14 -18.50 -30.47
CA ILE A 74 7.98 -17.99 -29.73
C ILE A 74 7.13 -19.16 -29.22
N LEU A 75 7.09 -19.32 -27.91
CA LEU A 75 6.20 -20.24 -27.21
C LEU A 75 4.99 -19.47 -26.67
N SER A 76 3.82 -19.73 -27.23
CA SER A 76 2.56 -19.08 -26.84
C SER A 76 1.72 -19.98 -25.95
N TYR A 77 1.08 -19.41 -24.92
CA TYR A 77 0.09 -20.13 -24.13
C TYR A 77 -1.10 -20.55 -25.01
N LYS A 78 -1.67 -21.73 -24.75
CA LYS A 78 -2.78 -22.30 -25.53
C LYS A 78 -3.93 -21.28 -25.69
N GLU A 79 -4.43 -21.11 -26.92
CA GLU A 79 -5.49 -20.15 -27.30
C GLU A 79 -5.09 -18.66 -27.35
N SER A 80 -3.80 -18.33 -27.17
CA SER A 80 -3.31 -16.96 -27.39
C SER A 80 -3.16 -16.65 -28.89
N GLU A 81 -3.38 -15.41 -29.29
CA GLU A 81 -3.16 -14.97 -30.67
C GLU A 81 -1.68 -15.12 -31.05
N PRO A 82 -1.36 -15.67 -32.24
CA PRO A 82 0.01 -15.87 -32.65
C PRO A 82 0.69 -14.52 -32.88
N ILE A 83 1.85 -14.33 -32.25
CA ILE A 83 2.73 -13.20 -32.51
C ILE A 83 3.94 -13.66 -33.31
N THR A 84 4.46 -12.77 -34.15
CA THR A 84 5.69 -12.98 -34.92
C THR A 84 6.71 -11.93 -34.52
N GLY A 85 7.98 -12.32 -34.40
CA GLY A 85 9.07 -11.42 -34.03
C GLY A 85 10.39 -11.90 -34.61
N THR A 86 11.34 -10.98 -34.76
CA THR A 86 12.68 -11.26 -35.29
C THR A 86 13.73 -10.93 -34.23
N CYS A 87 14.82 -11.67 -34.23
CA CYS A 87 15.93 -11.49 -33.30
C CYS A 87 16.87 -10.38 -33.78
N GLY A 88 16.42 -9.12 -33.65
CA GLY A 88 17.19 -7.93 -34.03
C GLY A 88 17.44 -7.82 -35.55
N GLY A 89 18.35 -6.92 -35.91
CA GLY A 89 18.88 -6.83 -37.28
C GLY A 89 20.01 -7.85 -37.51
N ALA A 90 20.23 -8.25 -38.76
CA ALA A 90 21.30 -9.19 -39.10
C ALA A 90 22.71 -8.68 -38.75
N ASP A 91 22.87 -7.36 -38.62
CA ASP A 91 24.13 -6.68 -38.30
C ASP A 91 24.23 -6.26 -36.82
N ASP A 92 23.21 -6.54 -36.00
CA ASP A 92 23.10 -6.05 -34.62
C ASP A 92 23.19 -7.20 -33.61
N THR A 93 24.41 -7.44 -33.14
CA THR A 93 24.72 -8.51 -32.17
C THR A 93 24.50 -8.09 -30.71
N ASP A 94 24.18 -6.82 -30.43
CA ASP A 94 24.12 -6.32 -29.05
C ASP A 94 22.94 -6.89 -28.25
N TYR A 95 21.91 -7.38 -28.95
CA TYR A 95 20.65 -7.82 -28.34
C TYR A 95 20.49 -9.35 -28.26
N VAL A 96 21.48 -10.13 -28.70
CA VAL A 96 21.42 -11.61 -28.72
C VAL A 96 22.59 -12.18 -27.89
N PRO A 97 22.37 -13.16 -26.99
CA PRO A 97 21.13 -13.86 -26.70
C PRO A 97 20.20 -13.08 -25.76
N ASN A 98 18.88 -13.18 -26.00
CA ASN A 98 17.87 -12.64 -25.09
C ASN A 98 16.67 -13.59 -24.95
N SER A 99 15.98 -13.48 -23.82
CA SER A 99 14.70 -14.15 -23.62
C SER A 99 13.80 -13.30 -22.73
N PHE A 100 12.54 -13.13 -23.09
CA PHE A 100 11.61 -12.31 -22.34
C PHE A 100 10.16 -12.80 -22.51
N PHE A 101 9.31 -12.39 -21.57
CA PHE A 101 7.88 -12.69 -21.63
C PHE A 101 7.12 -11.46 -22.11
N ILE A 102 6.23 -11.67 -23.08
CA ILE A 102 5.26 -10.67 -23.51
C ILE A 102 3.90 -11.06 -22.93
N PRO A 103 3.40 -10.33 -21.90
CA PRO A 103 2.04 -10.51 -21.42
C PRO A 103 1.07 -9.93 -22.45
N ALA A 104 0.23 -10.77 -23.04
CA ALA A 104 -0.93 -10.31 -23.80
C ALA A 104 -2.07 -10.03 -22.82
N SER A 105 -2.82 -8.95 -23.03
CA SER A 105 -3.98 -8.63 -22.18
C SER A 105 -5.26 -8.68 -23.00
N SER A 106 -6.27 -9.39 -22.50
CA SER A 106 -7.58 -9.44 -23.17
C SER A 106 -8.34 -8.12 -22.94
N SER A 107 -9.38 -7.86 -23.74
CA SER A 107 -10.24 -6.69 -23.55
C SER A 107 -10.88 -6.65 -22.15
N ILE A 108 -11.24 -7.81 -21.60
CA ILE A 108 -11.76 -7.95 -20.23
C ILE A 108 -10.65 -7.67 -19.21
N GLY A 109 -9.45 -8.19 -19.41
CA GLY A 109 -8.28 -7.92 -18.56
C GLY A 109 -7.95 -6.42 -18.50
N LYS A 110 -7.96 -5.75 -19.67
CA LYS A 110 -7.77 -4.29 -19.77
C LYS A 110 -8.86 -3.52 -19.01
N LEU A 111 -10.12 -3.92 -19.13
CA LEU A 111 -11.22 -3.33 -18.36
C LEU A 111 -11.02 -3.51 -16.83
N LEU A 112 -10.61 -4.71 -16.41
CA LEU A 112 -10.33 -5.03 -15.00
C LEU A 112 -9.18 -4.18 -14.43
N LEU A 113 -8.20 -3.79 -15.24
CA LEU A 113 -7.11 -2.90 -14.82
C LEU A 113 -7.58 -1.45 -14.56
N VAL A 114 -8.58 -0.99 -15.31
CA VAL A 114 -9.15 0.37 -15.20
C VAL A 114 -10.20 0.47 -14.09
N THR A 115 -10.96 -0.60 -13.88
CA THR A 115 -12.09 -0.64 -12.92
C THR A 115 -11.76 -0.13 -11.49
N PRO A 116 -10.56 -0.40 -10.91
CA PRO A 116 -10.19 0.11 -9.60
C PRO A 116 -10.28 1.62 -9.43
N VAL A 117 -10.11 2.41 -10.51
CA VAL A 117 -10.25 3.87 -10.45
C VAL A 117 -11.68 4.27 -10.11
N PHE A 118 -12.67 3.65 -10.77
CA PHE A 118 -14.07 3.93 -10.49
C PHE A 118 -14.45 3.59 -9.05
N SER A 119 -13.98 2.44 -8.53
CA SER A 119 -14.21 2.11 -7.12
C SER A 119 -13.53 3.08 -6.15
N ALA A 120 -12.33 3.57 -6.47
CA ALA A 120 -11.65 4.56 -5.64
C ALA A 120 -12.41 5.90 -5.63
N THR A 121 -12.94 6.34 -6.78
CA THR A 121 -13.79 7.54 -6.88
C THR A 121 -15.08 7.39 -6.08
N ILE A 122 -15.73 6.23 -6.15
CA ILE A 122 -16.95 5.95 -5.37
C ILE A 122 -16.64 5.95 -3.86
N ALA A 123 -15.57 5.26 -3.45
CA ALA A 123 -15.13 5.24 -2.05
C ALA A 123 -14.77 6.65 -1.54
N MET A 124 -14.07 7.44 -2.34
CA MET A 124 -13.77 8.85 -2.06
C MET A 124 -15.06 9.65 -1.80
N LEU A 125 -16.08 9.53 -2.64
CA LEU A 125 -17.36 10.23 -2.45
C LEU A 125 -18.06 9.81 -1.14
N PHE A 126 -18.05 8.51 -0.82
CA PHE A 126 -18.64 8.02 0.41
C PHE A 126 -17.88 8.45 1.66
N MET A 127 -16.54 8.39 1.65
CA MET A 127 -15.71 8.87 2.76
C MET A 127 -15.88 10.38 2.97
N ARG A 128 -16.01 11.16 1.89
CA ARG A 128 -16.34 12.60 1.99
C ARG A 128 -17.68 12.84 2.66
N ALA A 129 -18.68 12.02 2.34
CA ALA A 129 -20.01 12.10 2.94
C ALA A 129 -20.01 11.65 4.41
N GLY A 130 -19.23 10.61 4.75
CA GLY A 130 -19.00 10.17 6.13
C GLY A 130 -18.29 11.23 6.96
N TRP A 131 -17.20 11.79 6.46
CA TRP A 131 -16.47 12.88 7.13
C TRP A 131 -17.38 14.08 7.43
N LYS A 132 -18.15 14.55 6.43
CA LYS A 132 -19.10 15.66 6.65
C LYS A 132 -20.18 15.34 7.69
N ARG A 133 -20.54 14.08 7.87
CA ARG A 133 -21.53 13.65 8.86
C ARG A 133 -20.97 13.69 10.28
N PHE A 134 -19.73 13.24 10.47
CA PHE A 134 -19.12 13.11 11.80
C PHE A 134 -18.39 14.37 12.27
N LYS A 135 -18.10 15.32 11.36
CA LYS A 135 -17.36 16.55 11.69
C LYS A 135 -18.05 17.41 12.76
N ASP A 136 -19.38 17.44 12.77
CA ASP A 136 -20.15 18.32 13.65
C ASP A 136 -20.56 17.64 14.97
N ASP A 137 -20.18 16.37 15.16
CA ASP A 137 -20.55 15.55 16.32
C ASP A 137 -19.34 15.40 17.26
N PRO A 138 -19.36 16.01 18.48
CA PRO A 138 -18.21 16.01 19.39
C PRO A 138 -17.82 14.60 19.85
N ASP A 139 -18.76 13.67 19.94
CA ASP A 139 -18.50 12.29 20.37
C ASP A 139 -17.88 11.43 19.25
N ARG A 140 -17.88 11.91 18.00
CA ARG A 140 -17.41 11.16 16.81
C ARG A 140 -16.27 11.84 16.07
N GLN A 141 -15.53 12.72 16.73
CA GLN A 141 -14.39 13.43 16.13
C GLN A 141 -13.31 12.47 15.62
N ASN A 142 -13.06 11.35 16.31
CA ASN A 142 -12.09 10.34 15.88
C ASN A 142 -12.51 9.72 14.54
N GLU A 143 -13.77 9.27 14.42
CA GLU A 143 -14.31 8.73 13.18
C GLU A 143 -14.31 9.76 12.05
N ALA A 144 -14.51 11.05 12.37
CA ALA A 144 -14.41 12.14 11.41
C ALA A 144 -12.98 12.31 10.88
N MET A 145 -11.98 12.18 11.75
CA MET A 145 -10.57 12.26 11.39
C MET A 145 -10.11 11.07 10.55
N GLU A 146 -10.55 9.86 10.90
CA GLU A 146 -10.33 8.64 10.12
C GLU A 146 -10.99 8.72 8.74
N ALA A 147 -12.27 9.12 8.68
CA ALA A 147 -12.96 9.29 7.40
C ALA A 147 -12.28 10.35 6.51
N ARG A 148 -11.68 11.40 7.11
CA ARG A 148 -10.93 12.44 6.39
C ARG A 148 -9.61 11.91 5.82
N SER A 149 -8.85 11.11 6.58
CA SER A 149 -7.59 10.54 6.09
C SER A 149 -7.85 9.51 4.99
N LEU A 150 -8.86 8.66 5.15
CA LEU A 150 -9.31 7.72 4.12
C LEU A 150 -9.81 8.44 2.86
N PHE A 151 -10.58 9.51 3.02
CA PHE A 151 -10.98 10.36 1.91
C PHE A 151 -9.78 10.89 1.14
N LEU A 152 -8.76 11.41 1.83
CA LEU A 152 -7.57 11.97 1.20
C LEU A 152 -6.73 10.88 0.49
N GLY A 153 -6.65 9.67 1.05
CA GLY A 153 -6.02 8.51 0.40
C GLY A 153 -6.74 8.10 -0.89
N PHE A 154 -8.06 7.93 -0.85
CA PHE A 154 -8.85 7.61 -2.05
C PHE A 154 -8.87 8.75 -3.06
N ALA A 155 -8.84 10.01 -2.61
CA ALA A 155 -8.74 11.19 -3.47
C ALA A 155 -7.44 11.19 -4.27
N GLY A 156 -6.30 10.98 -3.60
CA GLY A 156 -4.99 10.88 -4.25
C GLY A 156 -4.97 9.77 -5.29
N LYS A 157 -5.55 8.61 -4.96
CA LYS A 157 -5.67 7.48 -5.89
C LYS A 157 -6.54 7.78 -7.10
N ALA A 158 -7.73 8.33 -6.89
CA ALA A 158 -8.65 8.69 -7.95
C ALA A 158 -8.02 9.73 -8.90
N PHE A 159 -7.29 10.71 -8.35
CA PHE A 159 -6.61 11.73 -9.15
C PHE A 159 -5.44 11.16 -9.95
N ILE A 160 -4.47 10.52 -9.29
CA ILE A 160 -3.24 10.03 -9.93
C ILE A 160 -3.57 8.92 -10.93
N LYS A 161 -4.27 7.88 -10.48
CA LYS A 161 -4.60 6.75 -11.35
C LYS A 161 -5.68 7.11 -12.38
N GLY A 162 -6.60 8.01 -12.05
CA GLY A 162 -7.60 8.49 -13.01
C GLY A 162 -6.99 9.31 -14.15
N THR A 163 -6.02 10.18 -13.85
CA THR A 163 -5.27 10.91 -14.88
C THR A 163 -4.53 9.94 -15.81
N MET A 164 -3.88 8.91 -15.24
CA MET A 164 -3.16 7.92 -16.05
C MET A 164 -4.09 6.99 -16.85
N VAL A 165 -5.28 6.67 -16.33
CA VAL A 165 -6.32 5.98 -17.11
C VAL A 165 -6.74 6.82 -18.31
N PHE A 166 -6.93 8.14 -18.12
CA PHE A 166 -7.24 9.03 -19.24
C PHE A 166 -6.12 9.03 -20.30
N CYS A 167 -4.86 9.04 -19.87
CA CYS A 167 -3.71 8.89 -20.76
C CYS A 167 -3.72 7.55 -21.53
N ILE A 168 -4.06 6.43 -20.88
CA ILE A 168 -4.21 5.14 -21.56
C ILE A 168 -5.36 5.16 -22.56
N VAL A 169 -6.52 5.72 -22.21
CA VAL A 169 -7.63 5.83 -23.15
C VAL A 169 -7.23 6.66 -24.37
N ALA A 170 -6.51 7.76 -24.18
CA ALA A 170 -5.96 8.56 -25.27
C ALA A 170 -4.98 7.77 -26.14
N MET A 171 -4.12 6.94 -25.53
CA MET A 171 -3.24 6.03 -26.28
C MET A 171 -4.02 4.99 -27.08
N VAL A 172 -5.00 4.32 -26.48
CA VAL A 172 -5.83 3.32 -27.18
C VAL A 172 -6.58 3.96 -28.36
N VAL A 173 -7.07 5.20 -28.21
CA VAL A 173 -7.72 5.93 -29.31
C VAL A 173 -6.74 6.26 -30.44
N ARG A 174 -5.48 6.58 -30.11
CA ARG A 174 -4.47 7.02 -31.09
C ARG A 174 -3.75 5.85 -31.77
N PHE A 175 -3.47 4.78 -31.03
CA PHE A 175 -2.60 3.66 -31.43
C PHE A 175 -3.34 2.32 -31.51
N GLY A 176 -4.62 2.25 -31.12
CA GLY A 176 -5.43 1.03 -31.15
C GLY A 176 -5.22 0.11 -29.95
N ASP A 177 -4.00 0.04 -29.40
CA ASP A 177 -3.69 -0.73 -28.19
C ASP A 177 -2.62 -0.08 -27.30
N PHE A 178 -2.46 -0.58 -26.07
CA PHE A 178 -1.39 -0.23 -25.14
C PHE A 178 -0.56 -1.49 -24.80
N ASN A 179 0.28 -1.94 -25.72
CA ASN A 179 1.21 -3.05 -25.51
C ASN A 179 2.65 -2.67 -25.94
N LEU A 180 3.65 -3.15 -25.22
CA LEU A 180 5.07 -2.97 -25.58
C LEU A 180 5.45 -3.73 -26.85
N ALA A 181 4.69 -4.77 -27.22
CA ALA A 181 4.91 -5.53 -28.44
C ALA A 181 4.77 -4.70 -29.73
N ASP A 182 4.07 -3.56 -29.67
CA ASP A 182 3.78 -2.73 -30.84
C ASP A 182 4.74 -1.54 -30.99
N VAL A 183 5.74 -1.41 -30.10
CA VAL A 183 6.66 -0.26 -30.08
C VAL A 183 7.46 -0.17 -31.39
N THR A 184 7.88 -1.30 -31.96
CA THR A 184 8.60 -1.36 -33.23
C THR A 184 7.73 -0.96 -34.42
N SER A 185 6.44 -1.28 -34.41
CA SER A 185 5.53 -0.83 -35.48
C SER A 185 5.33 0.69 -35.40
N ILE A 186 5.16 1.22 -34.18
CA ILE A 186 4.97 2.66 -33.92
C ILE A 186 6.21 3.47 -34.32
N ILE A 187 7.42 2.96 -34.08
CA ILE A 187 8.67 3.58 -34.56
C ILE A 187 8.62 3.77 -36.09
N ASN A 188 8.21 2.72 -36.80
CA ASN A 188 8.19 2.71 -38.27
C ASN A 188 7.07 3.57 -38.87
N THR A 189 5.93 3.71 -38.21
CA THR A 189 4.77 4.44 -38.74
C THR A 189 4.68 5.91 -38.30
N GLU A 190 5.08 6.22 -37.08
CA GLU A 190 4.82 7.53 -36.43
C GLU A 190 6.11 8.26 -36.00
N GLY A 191 7.26 7.58 -36.03
CA GLY A 191 8.58 8.14 -35.73
C GLY A 191 8.98 8.14 -34.25
N GLU A 192 10.28 8.28 -33.99
CA GLU A 192 10.90 8.11 -32.66
C GLU A 192 10.34 9.05 -31.57
N GLY A 193 9.97 10.28 -31.92
CA GLY A 193 9.42 11.24 -30.95
C GLY A 193 8.06 10.81 -30.37
N VAL A 194 7.26 10.09 -31.16
CA VAL A 194 5.95 9.56 -30.73
C VAL A 194 6.12 8.35 -29.81
N VAL A 195 7.18 7.58 -30.02
CA VAL A 195 7.54 6.40 -29.22
C VAL A 195 7.97 6.81 -27.81
N PHE A 196 8.73 7.90 -27.68
CA PHE A 196 9.06 8.44 -26.36
C PHE A 196 7.79 8.80 -25.57
N LEU A 197 6.82 9.47 -26.21
CA LEU A 197 5.55 9.81 -25.58
C LEU A 197 4.75 8.54 -25.21
N TYR A 198 4.71 7.55 -26.09
CA TYR A 198 4.05 6.26 -25.83
C TYR A 198 4.62 5.56 -24.60
N LEU A 199 5.96 5.44 -24.52
CA LEU A 199 6.64 4.84 -23.38
C LEU A 199 6.41 5.65 -22.09
N LEU A 200 6.46 6.99 -22.16
CA LEU A 200 6.22 7.85 -21.00
C LEU A 200 4.81 7.66 -20.43
N LEU A 201 3.79 7.59 -21.28
CA LEU A 201 2.42 7.40 -20.85
C LEU A 201 2.18 5.97 -20.32
N PHE A 202 2.77 4.95 -20.97
CA PHE A 202 2.66 3.56 -20.53
C PHE A 202 3.35 3.32 -19.18
N TYR A 203 4.62 3.72 -19.05
CA TYR A 203 5.33 3.63 -17.77
C TYR A 203 4.71 4.55 -16.72
N GLY A 204 4.21 5.72 -17.11
CA GLY A 204 3.43 6.60 -16.24
C GLY A 204 2.24 5.87 -15.62
N PHE A 205 1.51 5.08 -16.40
CA PHE A 205 0.44 4.25 -15.87
C PHE A 205 0.94 3.15 -14.94
N LEU A 206 1.99 2.40 -15.30
CA LEU A 206 2.54 1.35 -14.44
C LEU A 206 3.03 1.91 -13.10
N TYR A 207 3.82 2.99 -13.12
CA TYR A 207 4.30 3.64 -11.91
C TYR A 207 3.17 4.27 -11.08
N SER A 208 2.06 4.67 -11.71
CA SER A 208 0.90 5.16 -10.96
C SER A 208 0.27 4.10 -10.06
N ILE A 209 0.32 2.82 -10.45
CA ILE A 209 -0.18 1.72 -9.63
C ILE A 209 0.68 1.61 -8.36
N LEU A 210 2.00 1.68 -8.51
CA LEU A 210 2.96 1.67 -7.41
C LEU A 210 2.79 2.91 -6.51
N LEU A 211 2.79 4.09 -7.10
CA LEU A 211 2.72 5.37 -6.38
C LEU A 211 1.41 5.50 -5.59
N THR A 212 0.29 5.04 -6.16
CA THR A 212 -0.99 5.04 -5.44
C THR A 212 -1.03 4.00 -4.31
N GLY A 213 -0.36 2.85 -4.46
CA GLY A 213 -0.20 1.89 -3.37
C GLY A 213 0.63 2.46 -2.21
N VAL A 214 1.72 3.16 -2.53
CA VAL A 214 2.57 3.83 -1.55
C VAL A 214 1.81 4.94 -0.83
N LEU A 215 1.13 5.81 -1.57
CA LEU A 215 0.30 6.89 -1.00
C LEU A 215 -0.77 6.33 -0.05
N GLU A 216 -1.47 5.28 -0.46
CA GLU A 216 -2.48 4.60 0.35
C GLU A 216 -1.86 4.04 1.64
N GLY A 217 -0.70 3.38 1.55
CA GLY A 217 0.05 2.90 2.71
C GLY A 217 0.44 4.02 3.68
N PHE A 218 0.97 5.14 3.18
CA PHE A 218 1.31 6.30 4.00
C PHE A 218 0.08 6.90 4.69
N MET A 219 -1.04 7.03 3.97
CA MET A 219 -2.27 7.61 4.50
C MET A 219 -2.95 6.70 5.54
N PHE A 220 -2.93 5.38 5.35
CA PHE A 220 -3.39 4.43 6.37
C PHE A 220 -2.50 4.45 7.60
N THR A 221 -1.18 4.49 7.41
CA THR A 221 -0.23 4.58 8.53
C THR A 221 -0.42 5.88 9.28
N TYR A 222 -0.59 7.00 8.57
CA TYR A 222 -0.92 8.30 9.16
C TYR A 222 -2.25 8.27 9.93
N ALA A 223 -3.28 7.62 9.39
CA ALA A 223 -4.57 7.47 10.08
C ALA A 223 -4.44 6.69 11.39
N ILE A 224 -3.72 5.56 11.36
CA ILE A 224 -3.47 4.71 12.52
C ILE A 224 -2.65 5.48 13.57
N LEU A 225 -1.51 6.06 13.16
CA LEU A 225 -0.67 6.91 14.00
C LEU A 225 -1.46 8.03 14.68
N LYS A 226 -2.32 8.71 13.92
CA LYS A 226 -3.06 9.86 14.43
C LYS A 226 -4.15 9.49 15.42
N ASN A 227 -4.73 8.29 15.31
CA ASN A 227 -5.64 7.78 16.33
C ASN A 227 -4.89 7.32 17.58
N GLU A 228 -3.69 6.77 17.43
CA GLU A 228 -2.87 6.31 18.55
C GLU A 228 -2.23 7.47 19.34
N ILE A 229 -2.15 8.68 18.78
CA ILE A 229 -1.81 9.93 19.49
C ILE A 229 -2.85 10.30 20.59
N LEU A 230 -4.04 9.67 20.61
CA LEU A 230 -4.98 9.76 21.73
C LEU A 230 -5.03 8.51 22.63
N GLY A 231 -4.05 7.62 22.52
CA GLY A 231 -3.81 6.53 23.46
C GLY A 231 -3.80 5.17 22.79
N ILE A 232 -2.58 4.70 22.44
CA ILE A 232 -2.02 3.34 22.57
C ILE A 232 -0.73 3.30 21.71
N ASP A 233 0.46 3.38 22.32
CA ASP A 233 1.76 3.38 21.60
C ASP A 233 2.31 1.95 21.34
N GLU A 234 1.93 0.95 22.14
CA GLU A 234 2.51 -0.40 22.05
C GLU A 234 2.09 -1.14 20.76
N GLN A 235 0.84 -0.92 20.31
CA GLN A 235 0.32 -1.54 19.10
C GLN A 235 0.89 -0.88 17.84
N LEU A 236 1.10 0.44 17.86
CA LEU A 236 1.82 1.19 16.83
C LEU A 236 3.25 0.65 16.67
N ARG A 237 4.01 0.62 17.76
CA ARG A 237 5.42 0.20 17.75
C ARG A 237 5.56 -1.21 17.21
N ARG A 238 4.65 -2.10 17.58
CA ARG A 238 4.59 -3.47 17.07
C ARG A 238 4.23 -3.53 15.59
N THR A 239 3.30 -2.70 15.13
CA THR A 239 2.87 -2.66 13.71
C THR A 239 3.95 -2.05 12.82
N PHE A 240 4.56 -0.95 13.24
CA PHE A 240 5.68 -0.30 12.57
C PHE A 240 6.91 -1.22 12.52
N SER A 241 7.28 -1.85 13.63
CA SER A 241 8.38 -2.83 13.67
C SER A 241 8.10 -4.03 12.75
N ALA A 242 6.85 -4.49 12.67
CA ALA A 242 6.46 -5.55 11.75
C ALA A 242 6.54 -5.12 10.28
N ALA A 243 6.14 -3.89 9.97
CA ALA A 243 6.25 -3.32 8.63
C ALA A 243 7.71 -3.14 8.21
N LEU A 244 8.57 -2.63 9.09
CA LEU A 244 10.01 -2.51 8.86
C LEU A 244 10.66 -3.88 8.65
N PHE A 245 10.32 -4.87 9.48
CA PHE A 245 10.82 -6.23 9.32
C PHE A 245 10.42 -6.84 7.98
N ALA A 246 9.14 -6.72 7.59
CA ALA A 246 8.64 -7.27 6.33
C ALA A 246 9.25 -6.56 5.12
N THR A 247 9.36 -5.23 5.17
CA THR A 247 9.90 -4.43 4.06
C THR A 247 11.40 -4.64 3.92
N GLY A 248 12.16 -4.56 5.01
CA GLY A 248 13.59 -4.82 5.02
C GLY A 248 13.92 -6.26 4.61
N GLY A 249 13.15 -7.23 5.11
CA GLY A 249 13.27 -8.63 4.70
C GLY A 249 12.96 -8.84 3.21
N GLY A 250 11.92 -8.17 2.69
CA GLY A 250 11.57 -8.21 1.27
C GLY A 250 12.66 -7.61 0.37
N ILE A 251 13.18 -6.43 0.73
CA ILE A 251 14.28 -5.79 -0.01
C ILE A 251 15.53 -6.67 0.03
N ALA A 252 15.89 -7.22 1.21
CA ALA A 252 17.03 -8.10 1.35
C ALA A 252 16.89 -9.35 0.46
N LEU A 253 15.69 -9.93 0.38
CA LEU A 253 15.42 -11.10 -0.47
C LEU A 253 15.55 -10.72 -1.95
N LEU A 254 14.97 -9.59 -2.37
CA LEU A 254 15.08 -9.10 -3.76
C LEU A 254 16.54 -8.83 -4.16
N VAL A 255 17.26 -8.02 -3.39
CA VAL A 255 18.67 -7.69 -3.66
C VAL A 255 19.52 -8.94 -3.69
N THR A 256 19.31 -9.86 -2.75
CA THR A 256 20.09 -11.11 -2.71
C THR A 256 19.74 -12.03 -3.88
N SER A 257 18.48 -12.05 -4.32
CA SER A 257 18.07 -12.81 -5.51
C SER A 257 18.81 -12.29 -6.75
N GLU A 258 18.79 -10.98 -6.99
CA GLU A 258 19.48 -10.35 -8.12
C GLU A 258 20.99 -10.59 -8.09
N VAL A 259 21.61 -10.44 -6.90
CA VAL A 259 23.06 -10.68 -6.75
C VAL A 259 23.41 -12.14 -7.03
N ILE A 260 22.68 -13.09 -6.44
CA ILE A 260 22.97 -14.53 -6.62
C ILE A 260 22.68 -14.96 -8.06
N GLU A 261 21.61 -14.46 -8.67
CA GLU A 261 21.27 -14.74 -10.07
C GLU A 261 22.31 -14.19 -11.04
N GLY A 262 22.93 -13.05 -10.70
CA GLY A 262 24.07 -12.49 -11.42
C GLY A 262 25.35 -13.35 -11.36
N PHE A 263 25.50 -14.23 -10.37
CA PHE A 263 26.65 -15.15 -10.27
C PHE A 263 26.34 -16.57 -10.73
N VAL A 264 25.11 -17.04 -10.51
CA VAL A 264 24.67 -18.41 -10.81
C VAL A 264 23.31 -18.36 -11.51
N PRO A 265 23.22 -18.74 -12.80
CA PRO A 265 21.95 -18.78 -13.52
C PRO A 265 20.93 -19.68 -12.79
N GLY A 266 19.74 -19.16 -12.49
CA GLY A 266 18.71 -19.88 -11.73
C GLY A 266 18.90 -19.91 -10.21
N GLY A 267 19.88 -19.16 -9.69
CA GLY A 267 20.18 -19.06 -8.26
C GLY A 267 19.15 -18.28 -7.41
N GLY A 268 18.17 -17.61 -8.02
CA GLY A 268 17.13 -16.86 -7.31
C GLY A 268 16.29 -17.71 -6.34
N LEU A 269 16.08 -19.00 -6.64
CA LEU A 269 15.43 -19.94 -5.70
C LEU A 269 16.31 -20.23 -4.47
N ALA A 270 17.63 -20.22 -4.63
CA ALA A 270 18.57 -20.39 -3.51
C ALA A 270 18.60 -19.16 -2.61
N ALA A 271 18.37 -17.96 -3.14
CA ALA A 271 18.24 -16.74 -2.35
C ALA A 271 17.07 -16.82 -1.34
N GLY A 272 15.96 -17.44 -1.73
CA GLY A 272 14.83 -17.71 -0.84
C GLY A 272 15.21 -18.62 0.35
N LEU A 273 16.10 -19.59 0.15
CA LEU A 273 16.60 -20.45 1.23
C LEU A 273 17.64 -19.73 2.11
N ILE A 274 18.59 -19.03 1.47
CA ILE A 274 19.72 -18.36 2.13
C ILE A 274 19.25 -17.17 2.97
N VAL A 275 18.25 -16.42 2.51
CA VAL A 275 17.74 -15.23 3.21
C VAL A 275 16.44 -15.51 3.93
N GLY A 276 15.53 -16.26 3.31
CA GLY A 276 14.22 -16.55 3.88
C GLY A 276 14.30 -17.45 5.12
N ALA A 277 15.10 -18.52 5.11
CA ALA A 277 15.18 -19.41 6.27
C ALA A 277 15.78 -18.71 7.51
N PRO A 278 16.87 -17.93 7.41
CA PRO A 278 17.34 -17.12 8.54
C PRO A 278 16.35 -16.04 8.98
N LEU A 279 15.64 -15.37 8.07
CA LEU A 279 14.61 -14.39 8.44
C LEU A 279 13.48 -15.01 9.28
N VAL A 280 13.07 -16.24 8.97
CA VAL A 280 12.05 -16.94 9.77
C VAL A 280 12.59 -17.35 11.14
N VAL A 281 13.80 -17.92 11.19
CA VAL A 281 14.41 -18.39 12.45
C VAL A 281 14.79 -17.22 13.37
N LEU A 282 15.37 -16.16 12.81
CA LEU A 282 15.80 -14.95 13.53
C LEU A 282 14.70 -13.91 13.67
N ARG A 283 13.45 -14.25 13.32
CA ARG A 283 12.31 -13.32 13.42
C ARG A 283 12.23 -12.66 14.80
N LYS A 284 12.28 -13.44 15.88
CA LYS A 284 12.18 -12.92 17.25
C LYS A 284 13.33 -11.97 17.63
N PRO A 285 14.61 -12.34 17.48
CA PRO A 285 15.70 -11.44 17.84
C PRO A 285 15.75 -10.18 16.95
N ILE A 286 15.44 -10.28 15.65
CA ILE A 286 15.40 -9.11 14.77
C ILE A 286 14.26 -8.17 15.19
N PHE A 287 13.08 -8.70 15.53
CA PHE A 287 11.96 -7.90 15.98
C PHE A 287 12.28 -7.12 17.26
N ASN A 288 12.92 -7.78 18.22
CA ASN A 288 13.34 -7.13 19.47
C ASN A 288 14.41 -6.04 19.22
N ALA A 289 15.34 -6.27 18.28
CA ALA A 289 16.35 -5.27 17.92
C ALA A 289 15.71 -4.04 17.23
N ILE A 290 14.73 -4.25 16.34
CA ILE A 290 13.98 -3.18 15.70
C ILE A 290 13.15 -2.40 16.73
N GLN A 291 12.52 -3.07 17.70
CA GLN A 291 11.79 -2.41 18.77
C GLN A 291 12.69 -1.53 19.64
N ASN A 292 13.89 -2.00 19.99
CA ASN A 292 14.88 -1.22 20.75
C ASN A 292 15.45 -0.04 19.96
N PHE A 293 15.56 -0.15 18.63
CA PHE A 293 15.94 0.97 17.78
C PHE A 293 14.78 1.96 17.58
N SER A 294 13.55 1.44 17.47
CA SER A 294 12.33 2.25 17.37
C SER A 294 12.11 3.11 18.61
N SER A 295 12.47 2.65 19.81
CA SER A 295 12.40 3.47 21.03
C SER A 295 13.41 4.61 21.06
N VAL A 296 14.46 4.57 20.23
CA VAL A 296 15.41 5.68 20.05
C VAL A 296 14.90 6.68 19.00
N LEU A 297 14.16 6.21 17.99
CA LEU A 297 13.65 7.05 16.90
C LEU A 297 12.29 7.70 17.21
N MET A 298 11.48 7.09 18.09
CA MET A 298 10.26 7.66 18.67
C MET A 298 10.45 7.78 20.20
N PRO A 299 11.19 8.79 20.68
CA PRO A 299 11.30 9.04 22.10
C PRO A 299 10.00 9.67 22.63
N GLU A 300 9.46 9.04 23.67
CA GLU A 300 8.39 9.49 24.57
C GLU A 300 7.02 9.79 23.95
N ALA A 301 6.28 8.72 23.66
CA ALA A 301 4.82 8.76 23.75
C ALA A 301 4.44 8.19 25.12
N PHE A 302 3.93 9.04 26.01
CA PHE A 302 3.41 8.61 27.32
C PHE A 302 2.38 7.50 27.14
N THR A 303 2.47 6.47 27.98
CA THR A 303 1.45 5.42 28.08
C THR A 303 0.09 6.02 28.49
N ALA A 304 -1.01 5.30 28.28
CA ALA A 304 -2.34 5.80 28.65
C ALA A 304 -2.45 6.15 30.15
N SER A 305 -1.80 5.36 31.01
CA SER A 305 -1.67 5.64 32.44
C SER A 305 -0.85 6.90 32.73
N GLU A 306 0.28 7.08 32.04
CA GLU A 306 1.13 8.26 32.20
C GLU A 306 0.45 9.53 31.69
N LYS A 307 -0.34 9.44 30.61
CA LYS A 307 -1.13 10.55 30.07
C LYS A 307 -2.29 10.93 31.00
N SER A 308 -3.05 9.96 31.52
CA SER A 308 -4.09 10.24 32.51
C SER A 308 -3.52 10.85 33.79
N TYR A 309 -2.30 10.45 34.18
CA TYR A 309 -1.58 11.08 35.28
C TYR A 309 -1.18 12.53 34.94
N LEU A 310 -0.64 12.78 33.74
CA LEU A 310 -0.27 14.12 33.28
C LEU A 310 -1.48 15.06 33.19
N GLU A 311 -2.64 14.60 32.70
CA GLU A 311 -3.88 15.39 32.69
C GLU A 311 -4.31 15.77 34.13
N ALA A 312 -4.16 14.85 35.07
CA ALA A 312 -4.43 15.13 36.48
C ALA A 312 -3.40 16.10 37.10
N TYR A 313 -2.14 15.99 36.69
CA TYR A 313 -1.06 16.87 37.12
C TYR A 313 -1.22 18.29 36.58
N GLU A 314 -1.59 18.43 35.29
CA GLU A 314 -1.94 19.70 34.65
C GLU A 314 -3.07 20.42 35.40
N ILE A 315 -4.15 19.72 35.75
CA ILE A 315 -5.25 20.28 36.55
C ILE A 315 -4.76 20.72 37.93
N ALA A 316 -3.91 19.93 38.57
CA ALA A 316 -3.32 20.29 39.87
C ALA A 316 -2.29 21.44 39.79
N MET A 317 -1.76 21.72 38.60
CA MET A 317 -0.78 22.77 38.32
C MET A 317 -1.40 24.05 37.75
N GLU A 318 -2.73 24.14 37.63
CA GLU A 318 -3.44 25.31 37.09
C GLU A 318 -3.05 26.61 37.83
N ASP A 319 -2.98 26.56 39.16
CA ASP A 319 -2.57 27.68 40.01
C ASP A 319 -1.04 27.77 40.23
N ARG A 320 -0.24 26.97 39.51
CA ARG A 320 1.23 26.83 39.61
C ARG A 320 1.78 26.47 41.00
N ILE A 321 0.92 26.06 41.93
CA ILE A 321 1.30 25.67 43.30
C ILE A 321 0.55 24.40 43.65
N ILE A 322 1.27 23.29 43.82
CA ILE A 322 0.66 22.04 44.27
C ILE A 322 0.53 22.04 45.79
N THR A 323 -0.71 21.98 46.26
CA THR A 323 -1.06 21.87 47.68
C THR A 323 -0.82 20.46 48.22
N ALA A 324 -0.81 20.32 49.55
CA ALA A 324 -0.64 19.03 50.22
C ALA A 324 -1.80 18.05 49.97
N GLU A 325 -2.98 18.55 49.60
CA GLU A 325 -4.14 17.71 49.26
C GLU A 325 -4.07 17.21 47.80
N GLU A 326 -3.71 18.08 46.86
CA GLU A 326 -3.46 17.71 45.45
C GLU A 326 -2.32 16.70 45.32
N ARG A 327 -1.23 16.86 46.10
CA ARG A 327 -0.13 15.88 46.12
C ARG A 327 -0.60 14.48 46.55
N LYS A 328 -1.51 14.40 47.52
CA LYS A 328 -2.09 13.13 47.97
C LYS A 328 -3.02 12.54 46.91
N PHE A 329 -3.78 13.38 46.22
CA PHE A 329 -4.65 12.97 45.12
C PHE A 329 -3.84 12.41 43.93
N LEU A 330 -2.78 13.10 43.52
CA LEU A 330 -1.86 12.64 42.49
C LEU A 330 -1.21 11.31 42.86
N HIS A 331 -0.72 11.17 44.09
CA HIS A 331 -0.16 9.91 44.57
C HIS A 331 -1.18 8.75 44.54
N LEU A 332 -2.45 9.01 44.85
CA LEU A 332 -3.51 8.00 44.73
C LEU A 332 -3.80 7.64 43.28
N GLN A 333 -3.78 8.60 42.36
CA GLN A 333 -3.91 8.35 40.92
C GLN A 333 -2.75 7.52 40.38
N ALA A 334 -1.50 7.90 40.67
CA ALA A 334 -0.31 7.14 40.26
C ALA A 334 -0.41 5.68 40.71
N LYS A 335 -0.79 5.44 41.97
CA LYS A 335 -0.98 4.10 42.52
C LYS A 335 -2.13 3.32 41.87
N THR A 336 -3.22 4.01 41.49
CA THR A 336 -4.38 3.40 40.82
C THR A 336 -4.04 3.05 39.36
N LEU A 337 -3.20 3.85 38.73
CA LEU A 337 -2.73 3.69 37.35
C LEU A 337 -1.52 2.75 37.24
N GLY A 338 -0.95 2.32 38.37
CA GLY A 338 0.17 1.37 38.42
C GLY A 338 1.52 1.98 38.06
N LEU A 339 1.67 3.31 38.22
CA LEU A 339 2.91 4.04 37.94
C LEU A 339 3.89 3.96 39.12
N ASP A 340 5.17 3.78 38.83
CA ASP A 340 6.25 3.83 39.82
C ASP A 340 6.66 5.28 40.13
N GLU A 341 7.26 5.51 41.30
CA GLU A 341 7.68 6.84 41.75
C GLU A 341 8.70 7.49 40.81
N SER A 342 9.59 6.71 40.19
CA SER A 342 10.54 7.23 39.20
C SER A 342 9.83 7.70 37.93
N GLN A 343 8.81 6.97 37.47
CA GLN A 343 8.02 7.36 36.30
C GLN A 343 7.26 8.64 36.56
N VAL A 344 6.64 8.76 37.73
CA VAL A 344 5.94 9.99 38.15
C VAL A 344 6.88 11.19 38.15
N ALA A 345 8.08 11.06 38.70
CA ALA A 345 9.05 12.15 38.74
C ALA A 345 9.49 12.59 37.33
N ASP A 346 9.69 11.65 36.41
CA ASP A 346 10.06 11.94 35.02
C ASP A 346 8.92 12.67 34.27
N LEU A 347 7.65 12.29 34.52
CA LEU A 347 6.47 12.96 33.96
C LEU A 347 6.32 14.40 34.45
N GLU A 348 6.43 14.62 35.76
CA GLU A 348 6.31 15.95 36.36
C GLU A 348 7.44 16.86 35.87
N ALA A 349 8.68 16.36 35.83
CA ALA A 349 9.83 17.10 35.34
C ALA A 349 9.71 17.46 33.84
N TRP A 350 9.12 16.56 33.04
CA TRP A 350 8.84 16.84 31.64
C TRP A 350 7.81 17.96 31.47
N TYR A 351 6.72 17.93 32.24
CA TYR A 351 5.66 18.93 32.18
C TYR A 351 6.16 20.30 32.65
N ASP A 352 6.88 20.34 33.77
CA ASP A 352 7.47 21.56 34.32
C ASP A 352 8.46 22.20 33.34
N LYS A 353 9.17 21.38 32.54
CA LYS A 353 10.08 21.88 31.50
C LYS A 353 9.33 22.54 30.33
N GLN A 354 8.18 22.00 29.92
CA GLN A 354 7.36 22.62 28.88
C GLN A 354 6.82 23.99 29.31
N LEU A 355 6.44 24.14 30.58
CA LEU A 355 5.99 25.42 31.13
C LEU A 355 7.08 26.50 31.10
N VAL A 356 8.36 26.12 31.21
CA VAL A 356 9.49 27.05 31.13
C VAL A 356 9.77 27.44 29.67
N ASP A 357 9.65 26.50 28.74
CA ASP A 357 9.90 26.73 27.30
C ASP A 357 8.80 27.58 26.61
N GLU A 358 7.59 27.70 27.18
CA GLU A 358 6.52 28.59 26.69
C GLU A 358 6.66 30.06 27.13
N GLU A 359 7.55 30.37 28.08
CA GLU A 359 7.78 31.73 28.61
C GLU A 359 8.97 32.47 27.95
N GLU A 360 9.74 31.80 27.08
CA GLU A 360 10.76 32.41 26.18
C GLU A 360 10.21 32.64 24.75
#